data_AF-A0A948J0I9-F1
#
_entry.id   AF-A0A948J0I9-F1
#
_cell.length_a   1.000
_cell.length_b   1.000
_cell.length_c   1.000
_cell.angle_alpha   90.00
_cell.angle_beta   90.00
_cell.angle_gamma   90.00
#
_symmetry.space_group_name_H-M   'P 1'
#
loop_
_entity.id
_entity.type
_entity.pdbx_description
1 polymer ?
#
loop_
_entity_poly.entity_id
_entity_poly.type
_entity_poly.pdbx_seq_one_letter_code
_entity_poly.pdbx_strand_id
1 'polypeptide(L)' 'MKRVHLILSTTLAVAALTACGEKPQTGAGIRGDAAPFAGTGSNFMNPGWKAGDKASWEAQLKTRQQYGQNEYTRTQSK' A
#
# COMPACT_ATOMS: atom_id res chain seq x y z
N MET A 1 15.29 45.05 21.69
CA MET A 1 15.46 44.57 20.30
C MET A 1 15.77 43.07 20.26
N LYS A 2 16.96 42.59 20.69
CA LYS A 2 17.32 41.14 20.67
C LYS A 2 16.31 40.20 21.35
N ARG A 3 15.77 40.58 22.52
CA ARG A 3 14.74 39.81 23.24
C ARG A 3 13.42 39.68 22.46
N VAL A 4 13.04 40.75 21.74
CA VAL A 4 11.81 40.76 20.92
C VAL A 4 11.96 39.85 19.70
N HIS A 5 13.13 39.86 19.04
CA HIS A 5 13.41 38.96 17.92
C HIS A 5 13.44 37.47 18.34
N LEU A 6 14.01 37.17 19.51
CA LEU A 6 14.04 35.79 20.04
C LEU A 6 12.64 35.26 20.37
N ILE A 7 11.78 36.11 20.97
CA ILE A 7 10.40 35.73 21.27
C ILE A 7 9.64 35.49 19.96
N LEU A 8 9.77 36.39 18.99
CA LEU A 8 9.08 36.29 17.70
C LEU A 8 9.49 35.03 16.91
N SER A 9 10.79 34.70 16.87
CA SER A 9 11.27 33.50 16.20
C SER A 9 10.77 32.21 16.85
N THR A 10 10.70 32.19 18.18
CA THR A 10 10.23 31.02 18.94
C THR A 10 8.73 30.80 18.72
N THR A 11 7.92 31.85 18.74
CA THR A 11 6.48 31.75 18.49
C THR A 11 6.19 31.27 17.07
N LEU A 12 6.96 31.73 16.08
CA LEU A 12 6.78 31.32 14.69
C LEU A 12 7.14 29.83 14.49
N ALA A 13 8.21 29.37 15.13
CA ALA A 13 8.62 27.96 15.07
C ALA A 13 7.55 27.03 15.68
N VAL A 14 6.99 27.38 16.84
CA VAL A 14 5.94 26.57 17.48
C VAL A 14 4.66 26.54 16.64
N ALA A 15 4.28 27.66 16.02
CA ALA A 15 3.12 27.70 15.13
C ALA A 15 3.30 26.80 13.89
N ALA A 16 4.51 26.73 13.32
CA ALA A 16 4.79 25.88 12.16
C ALA A 16 4.66 24.38 12.44
N LEU A 17 4.89 23.93 13.69
CA LEU A 17 4.75 22.51 14.07
C LEU A 17 3.29 22.04 14.14
N THR A 18 2.32 22.96 14.18
CA THR A 18 0.89 22.59 14.20
C THR A 18 0.41 21.96 12.89
N ALA A 19 1.20 22.05 11.82
CA ALA A 19 0.89 21.43 10.53
C ALA A 19 0.90 19.88 10.55
N CYS A 20 1.53 19.24 11.54
CA CYS A 20 1.48 17.78 11.72
C CYS A 20 0.33 17.30 12.65
N GLY A 21 -0.54 18.20 13.10
CA GLY A 21 -1.63 17.90 14.04
C GLY A 21 -2.94 17.50 13.36
N GLU A 22 -2.90 16.89 12.17
CA GLU A 22 -4.13 16.47 11.51
C GLU A 22 -4.92 15.47 12.38
N LYS A 23 -6.25 15.57 12.34
CA LYS A 23 -7.11 14.63 13.07
C LYS A 23 -6.80 13.22 12.54
N PRO A 24 -6.60 12.21 13.42
CA PRO A 24 -6.41 10.84 12.98
C PRO A 24 -7.48 10.45 11.97
N GLN A 25 -7.04 9.95 10.80
CA GLN A 25 -7.96 9.41 9.81
C GLN A 25 -8.64 8.17 10.42
N THR A 26 -9.85 8.37 10.93
CA THR A 26 -10.67 7.34 11.59
C THR A 26 -11.60 6.62 10.62
N GLY A 27 -11.56 7.00 9.34
CA GLY A 27 -12.19 6.22 8.28
C GLY A 27 -11.48 4.89 8.17
N ALA A 28 -12.09 3.82 8.66
CA ALA A 28 -11.74 2.50 8.19
C ALA A 28 -11.93 2.49 6.67
N GLY A 29 -10.92 2.06 5.91
CA GLY A 29 -11.09 1.86 4.47
C GLY A 29 -12.34 1.01 4.22
N ILE A 30 -13.13 1.37 3.21
CA ILE A 30 -14.28 0.57 2.77
C ILE A 30 -13.73 -0.83 2.45
N ARG A 31 -14.09 -1.84 3.26
CA ARG A 31 -13.74 -3.25 3.01
C ARG A 31 -14.91 -3.97 2.34
N GLY A 32 -15.52 -3.31 1.36
CA GLY A 32 -16.65 -3.84 0.59
C GLY A 32 -16.24 -4.58 -0.68
N ASP A 33 -14.94 -4.58 -1.00
CA ASP A 33 -14.45 -5.20 -2.23
C ASP A 33 -14.67 -6.71 -2.21
N ALA A 34 -15.07 -7.25 -3.35
CA ALA A 34 -15.17 -8.69 -3.53
C ALA A 34 -13.79 -9.34 -3.34
N ALA A 35 -13.79 -10.58 -2.83
CA ALA A 35 -12.57 -11.33 -2.69
C ALA A 35 -11.86 -11.45 -4.06
N PRO A 36 -10.55 -11.19 -4.18
CA PRO A 36 -9.85 -11.20 -5.47
C PRO A 36 -9.94 -12.53 -6.22
N PHE A 37 -10.00 -13.65 -5.49
CA PHE A 37 -10.15 -14.98 -6.05
C PHE A 37 -11.57 -15.27 -6.56
N ALA A 38 -12.57 -14.45 -6.23
CA ALA A 38 -13.93 -14.59 -6.75
C ALA A 38 -14.00 -14.41 -8.27
N GLY A 39 -12.97 -13.79 -8.86
CA GLY A 39 -12.91 -13.51 -10.29
C GLY A 39 -13.74 -12.29 -10.69
N THR A 40 -13.43 -11.74 -11.86
CA THR A 40 -14.04 -10.52 -12.39
C THR A 40 -15.21 -10.78 -13.33
N GLY A 41 -15.43 -12.05 -13.73
CA GLY A 41 -16.37 -12.41 -14.80
C GLY A 41 -15.95 -11.91 -16.19
N SER A 42 -14.74 -11.38 -16.33
CA SER A 42 -14.23 -10.85 -17.59
C SER A 42 -13.41 -11.89 -18.36
N ASN A 43 -13.30 -11.70 -19.67
CA ASN A 43 -12.46 -12.54 -20.55
C ASN A 43 -10.95 -12.32 -20.36
N PHE A 44 -10.54 -11.43 -19.45
CA PHE A 44 -9.14 -11.10 -19.16
C PHE A 44 -8.58 -11.84 -17.95
N MET A 45 -9.32 -12.82 -17.42
CA MET A 45 -8.81 -13.73 -16.39
C MET A 45 -7.72 -14.64 -16.97
N ASN A 46 -6.77 -15.05 -16.12
CA ASN A 46 -5.68 -15.92 -16.54
C ASN A 46 -6.23 -17.20 -17.18
N PRO A 47 -5.84 -17.54 -18.43
CA PRO A 47 -6.38 -18.71 -19.11
C PRO A 47 -6.27 -19.99 -18.27
N GLY A 48 -7.34 -20.79 -18.25
CA GLY A 48 -7.41 -22.06 -17.50
C GLY A 48 -7.62 -21.91 -15.99
N TRP A 49 -7.54 -20.71 -15.42
CA TRP A 49 -7.89 -20.48 -14.01
C TRP A 49 -9.41 -20.34 -13.83
N LYS A 50 -9.93 -20.79 -12.68
CA LYS A 50 -11.36 -20.79 -12.36
C LYS A 50 -11.67 -19.77 -11.26
N ALA A 51 -12.69 -18.94 -11.50
CA ALA A 51 -13.26 -18.06 -10.49
C ALA A 51 -13.69 -18.85 -9.24
N GLY A 52 -13.37 -18.32 -8.05
CA GLY A 52 -13.64 -18.94 -6.75
C GLY A 52 -12.54 -19.88 -6.26
N ASP A 53 -11.61 -20.31 -7.12
CA ASP A 53 -10.51 -21.20 -6.73
C ASP A 53 -9.39 -20.39 -6.04
N LYS A 54 -9.55 -20.22 -4.73
CA LYS A 54 -8.61 -19.50 -3.87
C LYS A 54 -7.21 -20.13 -3.86
N ALA A 55 -7.12 -21.46 -3.76
CA ALA A 55 -5.84 -22.14 -3.61
C ALA A 55 -4.96 -21.97 -4.86
N SER A 56 -5.55 -22.14 -6.05
CA SER A 56 -4.82 -21.91 -7.31
C SER A 56 -4.49 -20.44 -7.53
N TRP A 57 -5.35 -19.52 -7.09
CA TRP A 57 -5.09 -18.07 -7.14
C TRP A 57 -3.88 -17.69 -6.27
N GLU A 58 -3.84 -18.15 -5.02
CA GLU A 58 -2.72 -17.91 -4.10
C GLU A 58 -1.42 -18.56 -4.62
N ALA A 59 -1.50 -19.77 -5.18
CA ALA A 59 -0.35 -20.43 -5.78
C ALA A 59 0.24 -19.61 -6.95
N GLN A 60 -0.61 -19.13 -7.87
CA GLN A 60 -0.15 -18.27 -8.96
C GLN A 60 0.52 -16.99 -8.46
N LEU A 61 -0.03 -16.34 -7.44
CA LEU A 61 0.58 -15.15 -6.84
C LEU A 61 1.95 -15.47 -6.23
N LYS A 62 2.06 -16.56 -5.48
CA LYS A 62 3.32 -16.99 -4.89
C LYS A 62 4.38 -17.25 -5.96
N THR A 63 4.03 -17.97 -7.02
CA THR A 63 4.93 -18.21 -8.15
C THR A 63 5.38 -16.90 -8.82
N ARG A 64 4.46 -15.96 -9.07
CA ARG A 64 4.79 -14.64 -9.65
C ARG A 64 5.75 -13.85 -8.76
N GLN A 65 5.50 -13.82 -7.45
CA GLN A 65 6.37 -13.14 -6.50
C GLN A 65 7.76 -13.77 -6.49
N GLN A 66 7.86 -15.10 -6.42
CA GLN A 66 9.15 -15.79 -6.31
C GLN A 66 10.02 -15.70 -7.56
N TYR A 67 9.42 -15.79 -8.75
CA TYR A 67 10.20 -15.92 -10.00
C TYR A 67 10.15 -14.68 -10.90
N GLY A 68 9.29 -13.70 -10.60
CA GLY A 68 9.09 -12.53 -11.45
C GLY A 68 9.48 -11.20 -10.84
N GLN A 69 9.45 -11.05 -9.51
CA GLN A 69 9.55 -9.74 -8.83
C GLN A 69 10.25 -9.82 -7.47
N ASN A 70 11.13 -10.81 -7.26
CA ASN A 70 11.86 -10.96 -6.01
C ASN A 70 13.36 -11.00 -6.27
N GLU A 71 14.02 -9.86 -6.05
CA GLU A 71 15.45 -9.64 -6.23
C GLU A 71 16.31 -10.44 -5.23
N TYR A 72 15.72 -10.95 -4.15
CA TYR A 72 16.40 -11.83 -3.19
C TYR A 72 16.47 -13.28 -3.68
N THR A 73 15.75 -13.63 -4.75
CA THR A 73 15.81 -14.96 -5.34
C THR A 73 16.84 -14.95 -6.47
N ARG A 74 17.80 -15.88 -6.43
CA ARG A 74 18.84 -15.98 -7.47
C ARG A 74 18.18 -16.20 -8.84
N THR A 75 18.38 -15.28 -9.77
CA THR A 75 17.97 -15.46 -11.16
C THR A 75 18.63 -16.72 -11.70
N GLN A 76 17.83 -17.68 -12.17
CA GLN A 76 18.36 -18.89 -12.78
C GLN A 76 19.09 -18.47 -14.07
N SER A 77 20.41 -18.72 -14.12
CA SER A 77 21.16 -18.61 -15.38
C SER A 77 20.66 -19.69 -16.33
N LYS A 78 20.49 -19.33 -17.59
CA LYS A 78 20.09 -20.23 -18.67
C LYS A 78 21.09 -21.36 -18.87
#